data_AF-A0A2V9JV17-F1
#
_entry.id   AF-A0A2V9JV17-F1
#
_cell.length_a   1.000
_cell.length_b   1.000
_cell.length_c   1.000
_cell.angle_alpha   90.00
_cell.angle_beta   90.00
_cell.angle_gamma   90.00
#
_symmetry.space_group_name_H-M   'P 1'
#
loop_
_entity.id
_entity.type
_entity.pdbx_description
1 polymer ?
#
loop_
_entity_poly.entity_id
_entity_poly.type
_entity_poly.pdbx_seq_one_letter_code
_entity_poly.pdbx_strand_id
1 'polypeptide(L)'
;MKLFRMFLLVALGAWLASAADRRGGSSVVEATIPQMRAAMEQGRVTSRELVRQYLERIAFYEDKLHAAITVNRDALREAEALDRERAQGKVRGPLHGIPVALKDNIHTTNMPTTGGALAFDGLVPPYEATLTKNLR
;
A
#
# COMPACT_ATOMS: atom_id res chain seq x y z
N MET A 1 40.81 -22.12 45.37
CA MET A 1 41.02 -20.78 44.77
C MET A 1 41.09 -20.91 43.26
N LYS A 2 40.41 -19.99 42.54
CA LYS A 2 40.26 -19.83 41.08
C LYS A 2 39.16 -20.72 40.45
N LEU A 3 37.98 -20.18 40.15
CA LEU A 3 37.57 -19.21 39.09
C LEU A 3 37.16 -19.96 37.80
N PHE A 4 35.87 -20.08 37.48
CA PHE A 4 35.04 -19.14 36.70
C PHE A 4 35.39 -19.09 35.20
N ARG A 5 34.50 -19.65 34.36
CA ARG A 5 34.06 -19.18 33.02
C ARG A 5 33.72 -20.35 32.08
N MET A 6 32.44 -20.67 31.93
CA MET A 6 31.95 -21.36 30.72
C MET A 6 30.44 -21.18 30.52
N PHE A 7 29.97 -19.94 30.37
CA PHE A 7 28.58 -19.67 29.95
C PHE A 7 28.52 -18.31 29.26
N LEU A 8 29.04 -18.20 28.03
CA LEU A 8 28.78 -17.00 27.22
C LEU A 8 29.09 -17.21 25.73
N LEU A 9 28.43 -18.13 25.03
CA LEU A 9 28.61 -18.22 23.57
C LEU A 9 27.38 -18.62 22.74
N VAL A 10 26.23 -18.93 23.36
CA VAL A 10 25.02 -19.32 22.60
C VAL A 10 24.05 -18.15 22.33
N ALA A 11 24.15 -17.04 23.07
CA ALA A 11 23.17 -15.94 22.95
C ALA A 11 23.47 -14.91 21.85
N LEU A 12 24.66 -14.92 21.23
CA LEU A 12 25.07 -13.86 20.28
C LEU A 12 24.59 -14.11 18.84
N GLY A 13 24.38 -15.37 18.45
CA GLY A 13 23.96 -15.72 17.08
C GLY A 13 22.50 -15.37 16.78
N ALA A 14 21.61 -15.50 17.77
CA ALA A 14 20.18 -15.23 17.59
C ALA A 14 19.85 -13.72 17.50
N TRP A 15 20.73 -12.85 18.00
CA TRP A 15 20.53 -11.39 17.96
C TRP A 15 20.94 -10.75 16.62
N LEU A 16 21.88 -11.35 15.89
CA LEU A 16 22.33 -10.82 14.59
C LEU A 16 21.34 -11.14 13.46
N ALA A 17 20.64 -12.26 13.52
CA ALA A 17 19.59 -12.59 12.55
C ALA A 17 18.37 -11.63 12.65
N SER A 18 18.09 -11.10 13.84
CA SER A 18 17.01 -10.11 14.09
C SER A 18 17.36 -8.69 13.61
N ALA A 19 18.62 -8.37 13.36
CA ALA A 19 19.02 -7.05 12.85
C ALA A 19 18.81 -6.91 11.33
N ALA A 20 18.83 -8.01 10.58
CA ALA A 20 18.64 -7.99 9.12
C ALA A 20 17.16 -7.74 8.72
N ASP A 21 16.21 -8.11 9.57
CA ASP A 21 14.76 -7.91 9.37
C ASP A 21 14.28 -6.51 9.78
N ARG A 22 15.18 -5.66 10.31
CA ARG A 22 14.86 -4.31 10.81
C ARG A 22 14.96 -3.19 9.76
N ARG A 23 15.10 -3.51 8.48
CA ARG A 23 14.82 -2.58 7.36
C ARG A 23 13.37 -2.70 6.89
N GLY A 24 12.47 -2.98 7.84
CA GLY A 24 11.14 -3.56 7.66
C GLY A 24 10.10 -2.63 7.06
N GLY A 25 10.25 -2.28 5.79
CA GLY A 25 9.11 -2.03 4.91
C GLY A 25 8.98 -3.23 3.98
N SER A 26 7.88 -3.98 4.03
CA SER A 26 7.63 -4.98 3.00
C SER A 26 7.50 -4.24 1.66
N SER A 27 8.46 -4.47 0.76
CA SER A 27 8.47 -3.86 -0.58
C SER A 27 7.19 -4.20 -1.33
N VAL A 28 6.62 -3.23 -2.03
CA VAL A 28 5.49 -3.42 -2.96
C VAL A 28 5.89 -4.08 -4.29
N VAL A 29 7.18 -4.13 -4.62
CA VAL A 29 7.69 -4.67 -5.90
C VAL A 29 7.57 -6.19 -5.90
N GLU A 30 6.88 -6.73 -6.91
CA GLU A 30 6.57 -8.18 -7.06
C GLU A 30 5.81 -8.79 -5.86
N ALA A 31 5.28 -7.97 -4.96
CA ALA A 31 4.43 -8.44 -3.88
C ALA A 31 3.04 -8.78 -4.41
N THR A 32 2.59 -10.00 -4.13
CA THR A 32 1.23 -10.43 -4.46
C THR A 32 0.22 -9.87 -3.46
N ILE A 33 -1.06 -9.77 -3.85
CA ILE A 33 -2.14 -9.34 -2.95
C ILE A 33 -2.21 -10.20 -1.68
N PRO A 34 -2.13 -11.55 -1.73
CA PRO A 34 -2.09 -12.36 -0.51
C PRO A 34 -0.90 -12.05 0.41
N GLN A 35 0.29 -11.75 -0.14
CA GLN A 35 1.46 -11.38 0.67
C GLN A 35 1.28 -10.01 1.34
N MET A 36 0.77 -9.01 0.62
CA MET A 36 0.45 -7.69 1.19
C MET A 36 -0.61 -7.79 2.29
N ARG A 37 -1.66 -8.58 2.05
CA ARG A 37 -2.72 -8.83 3.04
C ARG A 37 -2.16 -9.48 4.31
N ALA A 38 -1.38 -10.55 4.15
CA ALA A 38 -0.75 -11.23 5.28
C ALA A 38 0.22 -10.32 6.05
N ALA A 39 0.95 -9.44 5.36
CA ALA A 39 1.81 -8.45 6.01
C ALA A 39 1.01 -7.43 6.84
N MET A 40 -0.14 -6.96 6.34
CA MET A 40 -1.03 -6.08 7.10
C MET A 40 -1.69 -6.78 8.29
N GLU A 41 -2.12 -8.03 8.14
CA GLU A 41 -2.67 -8.85 9.22
C GLU A 41 -1.66 -9.08 10.36
N GLN A 42 -0.38 -9.21 10.01
CA GLN A 42 0.72 -9.39 10.95
C GLN A 42 1.27 -8.06 11.50
N GLY A 43 0.69 -6.92 11.11
CA GLY A 43 1.16 -5.59 11.52
C GLY A 43 2.54 -5.20 10.99
N ARG A 44 3.07 -5.91 9.98
CA ARG A 44 4.36 -5.62 9.35
C ARG A 44 4.32 -4.42 8.41
N VAL A 45 3.14 -4.07 7.92
CA VAL A 45 2.90 -2.93 7.02
C VAL A 45 1.47 -2.43 7.22
N THR A 46 1.20 -1.18 6.88
CA THR A 46 -0.16 -0.61 6.87
C THR A 46 -0.61 -0.32 5.43
N SER A 47 -1.92 -0.14 5.21
CA SER A 47 -2.45 0.31 3.92
C SER A 47 -1.85 1.66 3.52
N ARG A 48 -1.76 2.61 4.47
CA ARG A 48 -1.12 3.91 4.25
C ARG A 48 0.33 3.76 3.78
N GLU A 49 1.06 2.81 4.36
CA GLU A 49 2.46 2.55 4.00
C GLU A 49 2.59 1.92 2.60
N LEU A 50 1.69 1.00 2.23
CA LEU A 50 1.62 0.47 0.86
C LEU A 50 1.33 1.59 -0.16
N VAL A 51 0.33 2.44 0.12
CA VAL A 51 -0.01 3.59 -0.73
C VAL A 51 1.17 4.54 -0.87
N ARG A 52 1.85 4.87 0.24
CA ARG A 52 3.06 5.72 0.22
C ARG A 52 4.14 5.14 -0.71
N GLN A 53 4.44 3.85 -0.59
CA GLN A 53 5.43 3.19 -1.45
C GLN A 53 5.06 3.26 -2.94
N TYR A 54 3.78 3.08 -3.31
CA TYR A 54 3.37 3.22 -4.71
C TYR A 54 3.45 4.68 -5.19
N LEU A 55 3.04 5.65 -4.37
CA LEU A 55 3.13 7.08 -4.72
C LEU A 55 4.58 7.52 -4.92
N GLU A 56 5.52 7.04 -4.10
CA GLU A 56 6.95 7.31 -4.27
C GLU A 56 7.49 6.75 -5.58
N ARG A 57 7.02 5.57 -5.99
CA ARG A 57 7.39 4.97 -7.28
C ARG A 57 6.80 5.73 -8.47
N ILE A 58 5.54 6.16 -8.38
CA ILE A 58 4.93 7.02 -9.39
C ILE A 58 5.76 8.30 -9.52
N ALA A 59 6.03 9.00 -8.41
CA ALA A 59 6.84 10.21 -8.41
C ALA A 59 8.25 10.00 -9.01
N PHE A 60 8.85 8.82 -8.84
CA PHE A 60 10.19 8.53 -9.36
C PHE A 60 10.22 8.15 -10.86
N TYR A 61 9.18 7.48 -11.37
CA TYR A 61 9.19 6.92 -12.73
C TYR A 61 8.27 7.62 -13.74
N GLU A 62 7.28 8.39 -13.28
CA GLU A 62 6.18 8.87 -14.13
C GLU A 62 6.63 9.80 -15.26
N ASP A 63 7.67 10.61 -15.05
CA ASP A 63 8.25 11.49 -16.07
C ASP A 63 8.76 10.75 -17.32
N LYS A 64 8.99 9.43 -17.21
CA LYS A 64 9.45 8.58 -18.32
C LYS A 64 8.37 7.62 -18.81
N LEU A 65 7.52 7.13 -17.91
CA LEU A 65 6.56 6.08 -18.20
C LEU A 65 5.22 6.63 -18.68
N HIS A 66 4.80 7.81 -18.21
CA HIS A 66 3.50 8.40 -18.50
C HIS A 66 2.34 7.41 -18.28
N ALA A 67 2.37 6.67 -17.16
CA ALA A 67 1.44 5.59 -16.86
C ALA A 67 0.24 6.03 -16.01
N ALA A 68 0.36 7.10 -15.22
CA ALA A 68 -0.63 7.58 -14.27
C ALA A 68 -1.09 9.01 -14.61
N ILE A 69 -2.17 9.11 -15.41
CA ILE A 69 -2.71 10.42 -15.84
C ILE A 69 -3.24 11.27 -14.68
N THR A 70 -3.83 10.65 -13.66
CA THR A 70 -4.34 11.32 -12.45
C THR A 70 -4.08 10.46 -11.23
N VAL A 71 -3.67 11.10 -10.14
CA VAL A 71 -3.45 10.45 -8.84
C VAL A 71 -4.46 10.99 -7.81
N ASN A 72 -5.10 10.10 -7.06
CA ASN A 72 -6.05 10.48 -6.01
C ASN A 72 -5.34 11.28 -4.90
N ARG A 73 -5.70 12.55 -4.71
CA ARG A 73 -5.13 13.42 -3.68
C ARG A 73 -5.45 12.95 -2.25
N ASP A 74 -6.52 12.19 -2.10
CA ASP A 74 -6.99 11.64 -0.83
C ASP A 74 -6.47 10.22 -0.56
N ALA A 75 -5.64 9.63 -1.43
CA ALA A 75 -5.23 8.23 -1.33
C ALA A 75 -4.66 7.85 0.04
N LEU A 76 -3.78 8.67 0.61
CA LEU A 76 -3.20 8.44 1.94
C LEU A 76 -4.25 8.54 3.06
N ARG A 77 -5.20 9.47 2.94
CA ARG A 77 -6.28 9.69 3.91
C ARG A 77 -7.27 8.51 3.89
N GLU A 78 -7.63 8.04 2.71
CA GLU A 78 -8.49 6.86 2.52
C GLU A 78 -7.81 5.60 3.06
N ALA A 79 -6.52 5.40 2.77
CA ALA A 79 -5.74 4.27 3.30
C ALA A 79 -5.65 4.26 4.83
N GLU A 80 -5.42 5.43 5.44
CA GLU A 80 -5.39 5.55 6.90
C GLU A 80 -6.75 5.25 7.54
N ALA A 81 -7.86 5.57 6.86
CA ALA A 81 -9.19 5.18 7.32
C ALA A 81 -9.36 3.66 7.32
N LEU A 82 -8.88 2.97 6.28
CA LEU A 82 -8.88 1.51 6.20
C LEU A 82 -7.98 0.87 7.26
N ASP A 83 -6.86 1.49 7.61
CA ASP A 83 -6.00 1.05 8.72
C ASP A 83 -6.74 1.14 10.06
N ARG A 84 -7.46 2.25 10.32
CA ARG A 84 -8.28 2.41 11.53
C ARG A 84 -9.41 1.38 11.60
N GLU A 85 -10.06 1.09 10.48
CA GLU A 85 -11.08 0.03 10.43
C GLU A 85 -10.50 -1.34 10.76
N ARG A 86 -9.34 -1.68 10.17
CA ARG A 86 -8.63 -2.93 10.47
C ARG A 86 -8.29 -3.04 11.96
N ALA A 87 -7.80 -1.97 12.57
CA ALA A 87 -7.49 -1.93 14.01
C ALA A 87 -8.74 -2.13 14.90
N GLN A 88 -9.92 -1.79 14.40
CA GLN A 88 -11.21 -2.03 15.06
C GLN A 88 -11.81 -3.41 14.73
N GLY A 89 -11.09 -4.27 14.02
CA GLY A 89 -11.59 -5.58 13.57
C GLY A 89 -12.59 -5.51 12.41
N LYS A 90 -12.74 -4.35 11.76
CA LYS A 90 -13.65 -4.14 10.61
C LYS A 90 -12.88 -4.32 9.31
N VAL A 91 -12.84 -5.55 8.80
CA VAL A 91 -12.19 -5.87 7.51
C VAL A 91 -13.26 -6.08 6.45
N ARG A 92 -13.22 -5.31 5.35
CA ARG A 92 -14.24 -5.31 4.29
C ARG A 92 -14.15 -6.49 3.33
N GLY A 93 -13.02 -7.20 3.29
CA GLY A 93 -12.80 -8.35 2.42
C GLY A 93 -11.34 -8.50 1.99
N PRO A 94 -11.06 -9.35 0.99
CA PRO A 94 -9.69 -9.67 0.55
C PRO A 94 -8.87 -8.48 0.06
N LEU A 95 -9.52 -7.40 -0.39
CA LEU A 95 -8.89 -6.18 -0.91
C LEU A 95 -8.82 -5.04 0.13
N HIS A 96 -9.20 -5.27 1.39
CA HIS A 96 -9.18 -4.23 2.43
C HIS A 96 -7.79 -3.60 2.59
N GLY A 97 -7.66 -2.34 2.18
CA GLY A 97 -6.41 -1.58 2.25
C GLY A 97 -5.42 -1.82 1.10
N ILE A 98 -5.82 -2.55 0.06
CA ILE A 98 -4.99 -2.78 -1.14
C ILE A 98 -5.21 -1.63 -2.14
N PRO A 99 -4.16 -0.90 -2.57
CA PRO A 99 -4.29 0.11 -3.60
C PRO A 99 -4.59 -0.51 -4.97
N VAL A 100 -5.47 0.14 -5.74
CA VAL A 100 -5.88 -0.28 -7.07
C VAL A 100 -5.78 0.91 -8.02
N ALA A 101 -5.18 0.70 -9.19
CA ALA A 101 -5.19 1.67 -10.28
C ALA A 101 -6.39 1.39 -11.20
N LEU A 102 -7.07 2.45 -11.63
CA LEU A 102 -8.18 2.39 -12.58
C LEU A 102 -7.76 3.05 -13.90
N LYS A 103 -8.22 2.49 -15.02
CA LYS A 103 -8.04 3.15 -16.33
C LYS A 103 -8.90 4.41 -16.38
N ASP A 104 -8.40 5.46 -17.02
CA ASP A 104 -9.06 6.78 -17.11
C ASP A 104 -10.35 6.82 -17.97
N ASN A 105 -10.90 5.66 -18.32
CA ASN A 105 -12.24 5.51 -18.88
C ASN A 105 -13.21 4.86 -17.86
N ILE A 106 -12.79 4.71 -16.60
CA ILE A 106 -13.59 4.16 -15.50
C ILE A 106 -13.98 5.31 -14.58
N HIS A 107 -15.28 5.52 -14.44
CA HIS A 107 -15.80 6.65 -13.68
C HIS A 107 -15.48 6.54 -12.18
N THR A 108 -14.98 7.64 -11.64
CA THR A 108 -14.93 7.93 -10.19
C THR A 108 -15.57 9.30 -9.95
N THR A 109 -16.07 9.57 -8.75
CA THR A 109 -16.68 10.87 -8.41
C THR A 109 -15.72 11.80 -7.66
N ASN A 110 -14.53 11.31 -7.31
CA ASN A 110 -13.50 12.04 -6.57
C ASN A 110 -12.25 12.37 -7.41
N MET A 111 -12.19 11.93 -8.67
CA MET A 111 -11.16 12.29 -9.63
C MET A 111 -11.78 12.47 -11.03
N PRO A 112 -11.13 13.25 -11.92
CA PRO A 112 -11.52 13.31 -13.31
C PRO A 112 -11.55 11.94 -14.00
N THR A 113 -12.34 11.83 -15.05
CA THR A 113 -12.35 10.70 -15.98
C THR A 113 -12.39 11.23 -17.39
N THR A 114 -11.23 11.30 -18.05
CA THR A 114 -11.08 12.03 -19.33
C THR A 114 -11.09 11.12 -20.55
N GLY A 115 -10.93 9.81 -20.35
CA GLY A 115 -10.68 8.84 -21.42
C GLY A 115 -9.39 9.12 -22.19
N GLY A 116 -8.47 9.93 -21.64
CA GLY A 116 -7.30 10.46 -22.34
C GLY A 116 -7.60 11.49 -23.42
N ALA A 117 -8.81 12.09 -23.46
CA ALA A 117 -9.21 13.04 -24.49
C ALA A 117 -9.39 14.46 -23.93
N LEU A 118 -8.81 15.46 -24.60
CA LEU A 118 -8.92 16.88 -24.21
C LEU A 118 -10.36 17.39 -24.14
N ALA A 119 -11.28 16.78 -24.92
CA ALA A 119 -12.70 17.13 -24.88
C ALA A 119 -13.36 16.87 -23.51
N PHE A 120 -12.74 16.03 -22.68
CA PHE A 120 -13.22 15.68 -21.34
C PHE A 120 -12.24 16.11 -20.24
N ASP A 121 -11.34 17.07 -20.54
CA ASP A 121 -10.44 17.60 -19.52
C ASP A 121 -11.22 18.17 -18.33
N GLY A 122 -10.83 17.79 -17.13
CA GLY A 122 -11.52 18.14 -15.88
C GLY A 122 -12.92 17.52 -15.69
N LEU A 123 -13.39 16.62 -16.56
CA LEU A 123 -14.70 15.97 -16.40
C LEU A 123 -14.74 15.13 -15.12
N VAL A 124 -15.61 15.50 -14.18
CA VAL A 124 -15.96 14.66 -13.02
C VAL A 124 -17.34 14.03 -13.28
N PRO A 125 -17.41 12.70 -13.48
CA PRO A 125 -18.68 12.00 -13.70
C PRO A 125 -19.69 12.19 -12.56
N PRO A 126 -21.01 12.22 -12.84
CA PRO A 126 -22.04 12.36 -11.81
C PRO A 126 -22.31 11.07 -11.03
N TYR A 127 -21.64 9.96 -11.37
CA TYR A 127 -21.76 8.67 -10.70
C TYR A 127 -20.47 7.85 -10.86
N GLU A 128 -20.23 6.95 -9.91
CA GLU A 128 -19.15 5.94 -10.00
C GLU A 128 -19.57 4.74 -10.84
N ALA A 129 -18.64 4.18 -11.62
CA ALA A 129 -18.86 2.92 -12.32
C ALA A 129 -19.17 1.78 -11.33
N THR A 130 -19.95 0.78 -11.75
CA THR A 130 -20.32 -0.36 -10.89
C THR A 130 -19.11 -1.05 -10.28
N LEU A 131 -18.04 -1.23 -11.06
CA LEU A 131 -16.80 -1.85 -10.56
C LEU A 131 -16.11 -0.98 -9.50
N THR A 132 -16.13 0.36 -9.65
CA THR A 132 -15.56 1.29 -8.67
C THR A 132 -16.30 1.16 -7.35
N LYS A 133 -17.63 1.13 -7.39
CA LYS A 133 -18.47 0.94 -6.18
C LYS A 133 -18.18 -0.38 -5.48
N ASN A 134 -17.99 -1.47 -6.24
CA ASN A 134 -17.72 -2.79 -5.69
C ASN A 134 -16.30 -2.93 -5.11
N LEU A 135 -15.36 -2.08 -5.51
CA LEU A 135 -13.99 -2.07 -4.98
C LEU A 135 -13.84 -1.29 -3.67
N ARG A 136 -14.75 -0.36 -3.38
CA ARG A 136 -14.76 0.44 -2.13
C ARG A 136 -15.39 -0.33 -0.96
#